data_AF-A0A944HIA0-F1
#
_entry.id   AF-A0A944HIA0-F1
#
_cell.length_a   1.000
_cell.length_b   1.000
_cell.length_c   1.000
_cell.angle_alpha   90.00
_cell.angle_beta   90.00
_cell.angle_gamma   90.00
#
_symmetry.space_group_name_H-M   'P 1'
#
loop_
_entity.id
_entity.type
_entity.pdbx_description
1 polymer ?
#
loop_
_entity_poly.entity_id
_entity_poly.type
_entity_poly.pdbx_seq_one_letter_code
_entity_poly.pdbx_strand_id
1 'polypeptide(L)'
;MTYGRGVQLLSEQIGVEPDHVARALRIATRTHAAIQATRYGQLTAEQFRRLIDNDHYTVAIVGNLAMRLAGRIEDAHLLMDVYKASVGATVHRPVIREGVGTLPQFHNHPRVQQVIRILQAADLPPIHTDGTRELAPGFQVDPGCEDEMPGWVFIQPDPDAEHRTGFAGGRLGYLAVMRWAGWGVITEPLPGGLWAACHPDYRNNPFPS
;
A
#
# COMPACT_ATOMS: atom_id res chain seq x y z
N MET A 1 -8.95 7.58 -27.77
CA MET A 1 -8.35 8.73 -27.03
C MET A 1 -7.03 8.28 -26.45
N THR A 2 -5.98 9.10 -26.53
CA THR A 2 -4.68 8.78 -25.92
C THR A 2 -4.61 9.45 -24.55
N TYR A 3 -4.48 8.64 -23.49
CA TYR A 3 -4.33 9.13 -22.12
C TYR A 3 -2.87 9.44 -21.79
N GLY A 4 -2.64 10.42 -20.90
CA GLY A 4 -1.30 10.70 -20.39
C GLY A 4 -0.73 9.54 -19.57
N ARG A 5 0.60 9.41 -19.52
CA ARG A 5 1.28 8.27 -18.86
C ARG A 5 0.87 8.06 -17.41
N GLY A 6 0.65 9.12 -16.63
CA GLY A 6 0.20 9.01 -15.24
C GLY A 6 -1.19 8.39 -15.08
N VAL A 7 -2.12 8.67 -16.02
CA VAL A 7 -3.46 8.04 -16.02
C VAL A 7 -3.34 6.56 -16.34
N GLN A 8 -2.51 6.20 -17.31
CA GLN A 8 -2.25 4.80 -17.68
C GLN A 8 -1.62 4.02 -16.53
N LEU A 9 -0.56 4.56 -15.92
CA LEU A 9 0.12 3.93 -14.79
C LEU A 9 -0.80 3.71 -13.60
N LEU A 10 -1.61 4.72 -13.25
CA LEU A 10 -2.55 4.59 -12.14
C LEU A 10 -3.67 3.60 -12.46
N SER A 11 -4.17 3.60 -13.70
CA SER A 11 -5.16 2.64 -14.21
C SER A 11 -4.64 1.19 -14.13
N GLU A 12 -3.42 0.94 -14.60
CA GLU A 12 -2.72 -0.34 -14.49
C GLU A 12 -2.54 -0.75 -13.02
N GLN A 13 -2.12 0.17 -12.17
CA GLN A 13 -1.83 -0.09 -10.76
C GLN A 13 -3.06 -0.49 -9.95
N ILE A 14 -4.22 0.14 -10.22
CA ILE A 14 -5.45 -0.10 -9.44
C ILE A 14 -6.45 -1.01 -10.18
N GLY A 15 -6.15 -1.41 -11.42
CA GLY A 15 -6.95 -2.34 -12.20
C GLY A 15 -8.33 -1.78 -12.57
N VAL A 16 -8.40 -0.55 -13.08
CA VAL A 16 -9.64 0.06 -13.59
C VAL A 16 -9.38 0.72 -14.94
N GLU A 17 -10.43 0.88 -15.75
CA GLU A 17 -10.31 1.56 -17.05
C GLU A 17 -9.73 2.99 -16.94
N PRO A 18 -8.83 3.39 -17.85
CA PRO A 18 -8.23 4.73 -17.86
C PRO A 18 -9.25 5.88 -17.85
N ASP A 19 -10.43 5.67 -18.44
CA ASP A 19 -11.54 6.63 -18.47
C ASP A 19 -11.99 7.02 -17.05
N HIS A 20 -12.06 6.05 -16.13
CA HIS A 20 -12.42 6.29 -14.73
C HIS A 20 -11.36 7.14 -14.02
N VAL A 21 -10.09 6.83 -14.25
CA VAL A 21 -8.95 7.58 -13.69
C VAL A 21 -8.92 9.01 -14.25
N ALA A 22 -9.08 9.19 -15.56
CA ALA A 22 -9.10 10.50 -16.18
C ALA A 22 -10.27 11.36 -15.67
N ARG A 23 -11.45 10.74 -15.46
CA ARG A 23 -12.60 11.43 -14.88
C ARG A 23 -12.39 11.76 -13.40
N ALA A 24 -11.84 10.85 -12.61
CA ALA A 24 -11.48 11.06 -11.22
C ALA A 24 -10.49 12.23 -11.06
N LEU A 25 -9.45 12.27 -11.90
CA LEU A 25 -8.50 13.37 -11.92
C LEU A 25 -9.19 14.71 -12.19
N ARG A 26 -10.06 14.80 -13.20
CA ARG A 26 -10.84 16.02 -13.49
C ARG A 26 -11.75 16.45 -12.33
N ILE A 27 -12.28 15.51 -11.55
CA ILE A 27 -13.09 15.81 -10.36
C ILE A 27 -12.17 16.31 -9.25
N ALA A 28 -11.09 15.58 -8.94
CA ALA A 28 -10.13 15.93 -7.90
C ALA A 28 -9.53 17.32 -8.14
N THR A 29 -9.11 17.65 -9.36
CA THR A 29 -8.57 18.98 -9.71
C THR A 29 -9.59 20.10 -9.47
N ARG A 30 -10.87 19.89 -9.85
CA ARG A 30 -11.93 20.89 -9.64
C ARG A 30 -12.23 21.09 -8.15
N THR A 31 -12.33 20.00 -7.41
CA THR A 31 -12.56 20.05 -5.95
C THR A 31 -11.36 20.65 -5.22
N HIS A 32 -10.14 20.36 -5.66
CA HIS A 32 -8.90 20.91 -5.10
C HIS A 32 -8.83 22.43 -5.27
N ALA A 33 -9.13 22.94 -6.48
CA ALA A 33 -9.21 24.37 -6.74
C ALA A 33 -10.27 25.06 -5.86
N ALA A 34 -11.43 24.43 -5.69
CA ALA A 34 -12.48 24.94 -4.81
C ALA A 34 -12.07 24.95 -3.33
N ILE A 35 -11.44 23.87 -2.83
CA ILE A 35 -10.96 23.78 -1.44
C ILE A 35 -9.86 24.81 -1.16
N GLN A 36 -8.91 24.98 -2.08
CA GLN A 36 -7.88 26.01 -1.98
C GLN A 36 -8.51 27.38 -1.83
N ALA A 37 -9.40 27.75 -2.75
CA ALA A 37 -10.07 29.05 -2.74
C ALA A 37 -10.89 29.29 -1.46
N THR A 38 -11.53 28.24 -0.91
CA THR A 38 -12.49 28.39 0.19
C THR A 38 -11.85 28.29 1.57
N ARG A 39 -10.84 27.41 1.77
CA ARG A 39 -10.27 27.11 3.10
C ARG A 39 -8.84 27.59 3.29
N TYR A 40 -8.13 27.79 2.18
CA TYR A 40 -6.71 28.12 2.17
C TYR A 40 -6.42 29.28 1.23
N GLY A 41 -7.37 30.20 1.06
CA GLY A 41 -7.23 31.35 0.16
C GLY A 41 -6.04 32.25 0.52
N GLN A 42 -5.59 32.18 1.77
CA GLN A 42 -4.37 32.82 2.28
C GLN A 42 -3.06 32.12 1.88
N LEU A 43 -3.09 30.88 1.41
CA LEU A 43 -1.90 30.15 0.96
C LEU A 43 -1.66 30.38 -0.53
N THR A 44 -0.40 30.62 -0.90
CA THR A 44 -0.02 30.59 -2.32
C THR A 44 -0.23 29.19 -2.89
N ALA A 45 -0.38 29.09 -4.22
CA ALA A 45 -0.50 27.80 -4.90
C ALA A 45 0.65 26.85 -4.53
N GLU A 46 1.84 27.35 -4.26
CA GLU A 46 3.00 26.54 -3.87
C GLU A 46 3.00 26.14 -2.39
N GLN A 47 2.53 27.00 -1.47
CA GLN A 47 2.38 26.64 -0.06
C GLN A 47 1.25 25.62 0.14
N PHE A 48 0.16 25.78 -0.59
CA PHE A 48 -0.92 24.80 -0.63
C PHE A 48 -0.47 23.49 -1.27
N ARG A 49 0.34 23.56 -2.34
CA ARG A 49 0.99 22.38 -2.91
C ARG A 49 1.83 21.68 -1.86
N ARG A 50 2.76 22.34 -1.17
CA ARG A 50 3.60 21.73 -0.13
C ARG A 50 2.82 21.13 1.04
N LEU A 51 1.65 21.67 1.37
CA LEU A 51 0.74 21.11 2.38
C LEU A 51 0.14 19.76 1.92
N ILE A 52 0.00 19.56 0.61
CA ILE A 52 -0.67 18.43 -0.04
C ILE A 52 0.31 17.50 -0.79
N ASP A 53 1.52 17.97 -1.09
CA ASP A 53 2.63 17.35 -1.84
C ASP A 53 3.36 16.27 -1.03
N ASN A 54 2.63 15.60 -0.14
CA ASN A 54 2.83 14.16 -0.12
C ASN A 54 2.20 13.67 -1.42
N ASP A 55 2.96 13.59 -2.52
CA ASP A 55 2.51 13.14 -3.86
C ASP A 55 1.55 11.94 -3.79
N HIS A 56 1.78 11.09 -2.80
CA HIS A 56 0.98 9.93 -2.50
C HIS A 56 -0.48 10.22 -2.06
N TYR A 57 -0.76 11.32 -1.36
CA TYR A 57 -2.12 11.73 -0.97
C TYR A 57 -2.98 12.08 -2.18
N THR A 58 -2.47 12.90 -3.10
CA THR A 58 -3.18 13.27 -4.34
C THR A 58 -3.48 12.02 -5.17
N VAL A 59 -2.51 11.13 -5.32
CA VAL A 59 -2.69 9.83 -5.98
C VAL A 59 -3.75 8.99 -5.26
N ALA A 60 -3.75 8.96 -3.93
CA ALA A 60 -4.72 8.21 -3.15
C ALA A 60 -6.16 8.72 -3.32
N ILE A 61 -6.36 10.04 -3.37
CA ILE A 61 -7.67 10.65 -3.63
C ILE A 61 -8.15 10.32 -5.04
N VAL A 62 -7.28 10.46 -6.05
CA VAL A 62 -7.64 10.14 -7.44
C VAL A 62 -7.96 8.65 -7.60
N GLY A 63 -7.15 7.76 -7.01
CA GLY A 63 -7.40 6.30 -7.04
C GLY A 63 -8.71 5.91 -6.35
N ASN A 64 -9.00 6.49 -5.17
CA ASN A 64 -10.26 6.29 -4.47
C ASN A 64 -11.47 6.70 -5.32
N LEU A 65 -11.42 7.90 -5.92
CA LEU A 65 -12.49 8.37 -6.80
C LEU A 65 -12.62 7.51 -8.05
N ALA A 66 -11.52 7.04 -8.64
CA ALA A 66 -11.53 6.18 -9.82
C ALA A 66 -12.19 4.82 -9.52
N MET A 67 -11.86 4.19 -8.39
CA MET A 67 -12.50 2.97 -7.93
C MET A 67 -14.01 3.13 -7.71
N ARG A 68 -14.44 4.23 -7.06
CA ARG A 68 -15.87 4.54 -6.90
C ARG A 68 -16.58 4.74 -8.23
N LEU A 69 -15.96 5.44 -9.18
CA LEU A 69 -16.53 5.63 -10.51
C LEU A 69 -16.65 4.32 -11.29
N ALA A 70 -15.77 3.36 -11.03
CA ALA A 70 -15.81 2.01 -11.58
C ALA A 70 -16.80 1.08 -10.84
N GLY A 71 -17.51 1.57 -9.82
CA GLY A 71 -18.44 0.77 -9.01
C GLY A 71 -17.78 -0.10 -7.93
N ARG A 72 -16.46 0.00 -7.74
CA ARG A 72 -15.68 -0.79 -6.76
C ARG A 72 -15.54 -0.03 -5.44
N ILE A 73 -16.66 0.11 -4.72
CA ILE A 73 -16.74 0.97 -3.53
C ILE A 73 -15.93 0.41 -2.37
N GLU A 74 -15.95 -0.91 -2.14
CA GLU A 74 -15.15 -1.54 -1.07
C GLU A 74 -13.65 -1.33 -1.31
N ASP A 75 -13.19 -1.59 -2.54
CA ASP A 75 -11.78 -1.36 -2.91
C ASP A 75 -11.37 0.10 -2.75
N ALA A 76 -12.27 1.04 -3.03
CA ALA A 76 -12.00 2.46 -2.80
C ALA A 76 -11.69 2.73 -1.32
N HIS A 77 -12.49 2.20 -0.39
CA HIS A 77 -12.23 2.34 1.04
C HIS A 77 -10.89 1.70 1.42
N LEU A 78 -10.66 0.48 0.94
CA LEU A 78 -9.42 -0.26 1.18
C LEU A 78 -8.17 0.51 0.73
N LEU A 79 -8.18 1.12 -0.46
CA LEU A 79 -7.06 1.96 -0.92
C LEU A 79 -6.75 3.11 0.05
N MET A 80 -7.77 3.71 0.65
CA MET A 80 -7.60 4.81 1.59
C MET A 80 -7.06 4.33 2.94
N ASP A 81 -7.46 3.14 3.38
CA ASP A 81 -6.98 2.57 4.64
C ASP A 81 -5.53 2.09 4.52
N VAL A 82 -5.16 1.48 3.38
CA VAL A 82 -3.77 1.18 3.04
C VAL A 82 -2.91 2.46 2.99
N TYR A 83 -3.40 3.53 2.37
CA TYR A 83 -2.72 4.82 2.37
C TYR A 83 -2.49 5.36 3.79
N LYS A 84 -3.53 5.40 4.63
CA LYS A 84 -3.40 5.91 6.01
C LYS A 84 -2.43 5.06 6.84
N ALA A 85 -2.42 3.74 6.63
CA ALA A 85 -1.49 2.82 7.27
C ALA A 85 -0.05 3.07 6.81
N SER A 86 0.18 3.34 5.52
CA SER A 86 1.52 3.57 4.96
C SER A 86 2.18 4.85 5.49
N VAL A 87 1.43 5.95 5.56
CA VAL A 87 1.92 7.23 6.09
C VAL A 87 1.78 7.34 7.62
N GLY A 88 1.24 6.31 8.27
CA GLY A 88 1.04 6.27 9.72
C GLY A 88 0.08 7.36 10.24
N ALA A 89 -0.86 7.80 9.40
CA ALA A 89 -1.81 8.89 9.68
C ALA A 89 -3.07 8.44 10.43
N THR A 90 -3.22 7.15 10.75
CA THR A 90 -4.29 6.67 11.61
C THR A 90 -4.07 7.15 13.05
N VAL A 91 -5.05 7.89 13.61
CA VAL A 91 -5.05 8.37 15.01
C VAL A 91 -4.86 7.21 16.01
N HIS A 92 -5.33 6.02 15.66
CA HIS A 92 -5.10 4.79 16.40
C HIS A 92 -4.25 3.83 15.54
N ARG A 93 -3.01 3.57 15.95
CA ARG A 93 -2.21 2.48 15.37
C ARG A 93 -2.49 1.22 16.18
N PRO A 94 -3.17 0.20 15.61
CA PRO A 94 -3.44 -1.02 16.35
C PRO A 94 -2.12 -1.66 16.79
N VAL A 95 -2.09 -2.08 18.06
CA VAL A 95 -0.95 -2.82 18.61
C VAL A 95 -0.98 -4.22 18.00
N ILE A 96 0.01 -4.52 17.16
CA ILE A 96 0.25 -5.89 16.71
C ILE A 96 0.82 -6.64 17.91
N ARG A 97 0.29 -7.82 18.21
CA ARG A 97 0.80 -8.67 19.29
C ARG A 97 1.95 -9.52 18.80
N GLU A 98 2.78 -9.99 19.72
CA GLU A 98 3.80 -10.98 19.42
C GLU A 98 3.17 -12.23 18.78
N GLY A 99 3.82 -12.78 17.76
CA GLY A 99 3.31 -13.94 17.02
C GLY A 99 2.16 -13.64 16.04
N VAL A 100 1.82 -12.37 15.79
CA VAL A 100 0.83 -11.98 14.77
C VAL A 100 1.53 -11.43 13.54
N GLY A 101 1.35 -12.09 12.40
CA GLY A 101 1.84 -11.69 11.08
C GLY A 101 3.34 -11.84 10.88
N THR A 102 4.08 -12.31 11.89
CA THR A 102 5.51 -12.58 11.86
C THR A 102 5.89 -13.53 13.01
N LEU A 103 7.07 -14.12 12.95
CA LEU A 103 7.61 -14.92 14.04
C LEU A 103 7.96 -14.04 15.27
N PRO A 104 7.86 -14.57 16.51
CA PRO A 104 8.13 -13.81 17.74
C PRO A 104 9.46 -13.04 17.74
N GLN A 105 10.54 -13.65 17.25
CA GLN A 105 11.87 -13.01 17.22
C GLN A 105 11.95 -11.77 16.32
N PHE A 106 11.05 -11.63 15.33
CA PHE A 106 11.01 -10.49 14.43
C PHE A 106 9.93 -9.47 14.81
N HIS A 107 9.22 -9.70 15.92
CA HIS A 107 8.12 -8.86 16.38
C HIS A 107 8.52 -7.38 16.47
N ASN A 108 9.68 -7.07 17.02
CA ASN A 108 10.12 -5.69 17.22
C ASN A 108 10.74 -5.04 15.97
N HIS A 109 10.78 -5.75 14.83
CA HIS A 109 11.39 -5.21 13.61
C HIS A 109 10.51 -4.11 12.99
N PRO A 110 10.98 -2.85 12.91
CA PRO A 110 10.12 -1.71 12.55
C PRO A 110 9.43 -1.85 11.19
N ARG A 111 10.16 -2.35 10.18
CA ARG A 111 9.65 -2.53 8.82
C ARG A 111 8.63 -3.66 8.72
N VAL A 112 8.84 -4.75 9.46
CA VAL A 112 7.92 -5.89 9.52
C VAL A 112 6.61 -5.43 10.14
N GLN A 113 6.69 -4.70 11.26
CA GLN A 113 5.54 -4.08 11.90
C GLN A 113 4.78 -3.12 10.98
N GLN A 114 5.47 -2.36 10.14
CA GLN A 114 4.81 -1.48 9.18
C GLN A 114 4.09 -2.26 8.08
N VAL A 115 4.73 -3.29 7.52
CA VAL A 115 4.14 -4.14 6.47
C VAL A 115 2.92 -4.89 7.00
N ILE A 116 2.99 -5.46 8.21
CA ILE A 116 1.83 -6.12 8.82
C ILE A 116 0.65 -5.14 8.94
N ARG A 117 0.87 -3.90 9.41
CA ARG A 117 -0.21 -2.88 9.49
C ARG A 117 -0.80 -2.55 8.12
N ILE A 118 0.04 -2.41 7.11
CA ILE A 118 -0.38 -2.13 5.73
C ILE A 118 -1.25 -3.27 5.19
N LEU A 119 -0.81 -4.52 5.35
CA LEU A 119 -1.54 -5.70 4.86
C LEU A 119 -2.84 -5.93 5.65
N GLN A 120 -2.84 -5.73 6.96
CA GLN A 120 -4.07 -5.78 7.76
C GLN A 120 -5.05 -4.66 7.40
N ALA A 121 -4.57 -3.47 7.05
CA ALA A 121 -5.42 -2.39 6.53
C ALA A 121 -6.00 -2.71 5.14
N ALA A 122 -5.42 -3.67 4.42
CA ALA A 122 -5.96 -4.26 3.20
C ALA A 122 -6.89 -5.48 3.48
N ASP A 123 -7.33 -5.67 4.72
CA ASP A 123 -8.19 -6.78 5.16
C ASP A 123 -7.60 -8.18 4.87
N LEU A 124 -6.26 -8.26 4.84
CA LEU A 124 -5.55 -9.53 4.72
C LEU A 124 -5.32 -10.09 6.14
N PRO A 125 -5.60 -11.39 6.38
CA PRO A 125 -5.43 -11.99 7.69
C PRO A 125 -3.95 -12.34 7.91
N PRO A 126 -3.35 -11.91 9.02
CA PRO A 126 -2.01 -12.34 9.41
C PRO A 126 -2.04 -13.78 9.94
N ILE A 127 -0.92 -14.49 9.85
CA ILE A 127 -0.73 -15.71 10.65
C ILE A 127 -0.83 -15.38 12.15
N HIS A 128 -1.27 -16.34 12.93
CA HIS A 128 -1.07 -16.33 14.38
C HIS A 128 -0.17 -17.53 14.74
N THR A 129 0.91 -17.31 15.46
CA THR A 129 1.91 -18.33 15.80
C THR A 129 2.47 -18.11 17.20
N ASP A 130 2.89 -19.19 17.87
CA ASP A 130 3.66 -19.11 19.12
C ASP A 130 5.19 -19.22 18.88
N GLY A 131 5.61 -19.25 17.61
CA GLY A 131 7.00 -19.44 17.19
C GLY A 131 7.41 -20.91 17.05
N THR A 132 6.62 -21.85 17.57
CA THR A 132 6.84 -23.29 17.40
C THR A 132 5.80 -23.95 16.50
N ARG A 133 4.58 -23.40 16.47
CA ARG A 133 3.48 -23.87 15.62
C ARG A 133 2.60 -22.72 15.17
N GLU A 134 1.98 -22.91 14.02
CA GLU A 134 0.88 -22.08 13.55
C GLU A 134 -0.39 -22.34 14.39
N LEU A 135 -1.00 -21.27 14.88
CA LEU A 135 -2.26 -21.25 15.62
C LEU A 135 -3.44 -20.85 14.74
N ALA A 136 -3.20 -19.99 13.73
CA ALA A 136 -4.16 -19.66 12.69
C ALA A 136 -3.43 -19.33 11.37
N PRO A 137 -3.96 -19.76 10.21
CA PRO A 137 -3.35 -19.48 8.91
C PRO A 137 -3.54 -18.01 8.52
N GLY A 138 -2.63 -17.51 7.69
CA GLY A 138 -2.62 -16.14 7.22
C GLY A 138 -1.33 -15.81 6.50
N PHE A 139 -1.08 -14.51 6.27
CA PHE A 139 0.20 -14.08 5.74
C PHE A 139 1.28 -14.01 6.83
N GLN A 140 2.52 -14.31 6.47
CA GLN A 140 3.70 -14.12 7.32
C GLN A 140 4.64 -13.10 6.67
N VAL A 141 5.20 -12.22 7.49
CA VAL A 141 6.19 -11.22 7.08
C VAL A 141 7.49 -11.49 7.82
N ASP A 142 8.58 -11.57 7.08
CA ASP A 142 9.93 -11.73 7.63
C ASP A 142 10.81 -10.59 7.15
N PRO A 143 11.76 -10.11 7.97
CA PRO A 143 12.71 -9.10 7.53
C PRO A 143 13.72 -9.70 6.54
N GLY A 144 14.28 -8.87 5.67
CA GLY A 144 15.52 -9.19 4.99
C GLY A 144 16.67 -9.29 5.98
N CYS A 145 17.77 -9.91 5.55
CA CYS A 145 19.04 -9.80 6.27
C CYS A 145 19.44 -8.32 6.26
N GLU A 146 19.48 -7.63 7.41
CA GLU A 146 19.79 -6.19 7.44
C GLU A 146 21.21 -5.88 6.94
N ASP A 147 22.14 -6.84 7.03
CA ASP A 147 23.52 -6.68 6.55
C ASP A 147 23.63 -6.76 5.02
N GLU A 148 22.83 -7.61 4.36
CA GLU A 148 22.93 -7.89 2.92
C GLU A 148 21.80 -7.24 2.10
N MET A 149 20.63 -7.09 2.71
CA MET A 149 19.39 -6.61 2.08
C MET A 149 18.67 -5.62 2.98
N PRO A 150 19.31 -4.49 3.34
CA PRO A 150 18.70 -3.48 4.19
C PRO A 150 17.41 -2.94 3.55
N GLY A 151 16.36 -2.80 4.37
CA GLY A 151 15.09 -2.25 3.91
C GLY A 151 14.13 -3.24 3.24
N TRP A 152 14.59 -4.47 2.96
CA TRP A 152 13.76 -5.52 2.37
C TRP A 152 12.94 -6.26 3.43
N VAL A 153 11.76 -6.70 3.02
CA VAL A 153 10.93 -7.67 3.74
C VAL A 153 10.41 -8.72 2.78
N PHE A 154 10.19 -9.92 3.28
CA PHE A 154 9.58 -11.03 2.58
C PHE A 154 8.18 -11.26 3.10
N ILE A 155 7.25 -11.56 2.20
CA ILE A 155 5.85 -11.80 2.50
C ILE A 155 5.49 -13.17 1.95
N GLN A 156 5.13 -14.07 2.84
CA GLN A 156 4.46 -15.32 2.49
C GLN A 156 2.95 -15.05 2.46
N PRO A 157 2.27 -15.19 1.30
CA PRO A 157 0.82 -15.06 1.22
C PRO A 157 0.08 -16.09 2.07
N ASP A 158 -1.17 -15.80 2.45
CA ASP A 158 -2.02 -16.78 3.10
C ASP A 158 -2.35 -17.97 2.18
N PRO A 159 -2.64 -19.17 2.74
CA PRO A 159 -2.96 -20.34 1.93
C PRO A 159 -4.14 -20.15 0.96
N ASP A 160 -5.10 -19.30 1.35
CA ASP A 160 -6.32 -19.03 0.60
C ASP A 160 -6.21 -17.79 -0.31
N ALA A 161 -5.00 -17.24 -0.50
CA ALA A 161 -4.78 -16.01 -1.26
C ALA A 161 -5.39 -16.05 -2.68
N GLU A 162 -5.35 -17.20 -3.35
CA GLU A 162 -5.88 -17.38 -4.72
C GLU A 162 -7.40 -17.23 -4.81
N HIS A 163 -8.13 -17.46 -3.71
CA HIS A 163 -9.58 -17.36 -3.68
C HIS A 163 -10.07 -15.95 -3.35
N ARG A 164 -9.16 -15.05 -2.94
CA ARG A 164 -9.49 -13.66 -2.64
C ARG A 164 -9.74 -12.88 -3.92
N THR A 165 -10.72 -11.98 -3.87
CA THR A 165 -11.09 -11.09 -5.00
C THR A 165 -10.88 -9.63 -4.63
N GLY A 166 -11.03 -8.72 -5.60
CA GLY A 166 -10.87 -7.29 -5.38
C GLY A 166 -9.42 -6.82 -5.54
N PHE A 167 -9.11 -5.62 -5.05
CA PHE A 167 -7.79 -4.99 -5.23
C PHE A 167 -6.67 -5.77 -4.54
N ALA A 168 -6.92 -6.24 -3.31
CA ALA A 168 -6.01 -7.09 -2.55
C ALA A 168 -6.22 -8.59 -2.83
N GLY A 169 -6.98 -8.94 -3.87
CA GLY A 169 -7.30 -10.32 -4.24
C GLY A 169 -6.17 -11.05 -4.96
N GLY A 170 -6.17 -12.37 -4.88
CA GLY A 170 -5.15 -13.24 -5.47
C GLY A 170 -3.78 -13.11 -4.78
N ARG A 171 -2.82 -13.96 -5.19
CA ARG A 171 -1.43 -13.85 -4.71
C ARG A 171 -0.79 -12.50 -5.02
N LEU A 172 -1.13 -11.90 -6.17
CA LEU A 172 -0.60 -10.60 -6.59
C LEU A 172 -1.21 -9.42 -5.82
N GLY A 173 -2.32 -9.64 -5.10
CA GLY A 173 -2.94 -8.62 -4.25
C GLY A 173 -1.98 -8.07 -3.20
N TYR A 174 -1.11 -8.91 -2.65
CA TYR A 174 -0.04 -8.50 -1.74
C TYR A 174 0.92 -7.49 -2.38
N LEU A 175 1.37 -7.76 -3.62
CA LEU A 175 2.23 -6.85 -4.36
C LEU A 175 1.50 -5.55 -4.71
N ALA A 176 0.22 -5.64 -5.09
CA ALA A 176 -0.61 -4.48 -5.40
C ALA A 176 -0.76 -3.57 -4.18
N VAL A 177 -1.04 -4.14 -3.00
CA VAL A 177 -1.12 -3.44 -1.72
C VAL A 177 0.20 -2.78 -1.37
N MET A 178 1.32 -3.50 -1.43
CA MET A 178 2.64 -2.93 -1.10
C MET A 178 3.05 -1.83 -2.08
N ARG A 179 2.83 -2.03 -3.38
CA ARG A 179 3.08 -0.99 -4.40
C ARG A 179 2.21 0.24 -4.17
N TRP A 180 0.93 0.04 -3.84
CA TRP A 180 0.03 1.13 -3.47
C TRP A 180 0.48 1.83 -2.20
N ALA A 181 0.99 1.13 -1.20
CA ALA A 181 1.58 1.74 0.00
C ALA A 181 2.91 2.47 -0.25
N GLY A 182 3.40 2.52 -1.48
CA GLY A 182 4.65 3.20 -1.84
C GLY A 182 5.90 2.36 -1.61
N TRP A 183 5.80 1.03 -1.47
CA TRP A 183 6.94 0.11 -1.34
C TRP A 183 7.38 -0.44 -2.69
N GLY A 184 8.68 -0.63 -2.88
CA GLY A 184 9.22 -1.28 -4.08
C GLY A 184 8.85 -2.75 -4.03
N VAL A 185 8.58 -3.41 -5.15
CA VAL A 185 8.19 -4.82 -5.18
C VAL A 185 8.94 -5.58 -6.26
N ILE A 186 9.33 -6.81 -5.97
CA ILE A 186 9.75 -7.77 -6.99
C ILE A 186 8.49 -8.48 -7.50
N THR A 187 8.28 -8.45 -8.82
CA THR A 187 7.07 -9.01 -9.45
C THR A 187 7.19 -10.48 -9.78
N GLU A 188 8.41 -11.01 -9.84
CA GLU A 188 8.70 -12.42 -9.99
C GLU A 188 8.55 -13.16 -8.66
N PRO A 189 7.93 -14.35 -8.64
CA PRO A 189 7.83 -15.15 -7.42
C PRO A 189 9.23 -15.60 -6.98
N LEU A 190 9.55 -15.40 -5.70
CA LEU A 190 10.77 -15.89 -5.09
C LEU A 190 10.65 -17.38 -4.71
N PRO A 191 11.78 -18.07 -4.43
CA PRO A 191 11.75 -19.43 -3.92
C PRO A 191 10.77 -19.58 -2.74
N GLY A 192 10.03 -20.70 -2.71
CA GLY A 192 8.97 -20.92 -1.72
C GLY A 192 7.69 -20.13 -1.96
N GLY A 193 7.56 -19.43 -3.10
CA GLY A 193 6.37 -18.64 -3.42
C GLY A 193 6.28 -17.32 -2.65
N LEU A 194 7.40 -16.85 -2.11
CA LEU A 194 7.49 -15.60 -1.37
C LEU A 194 7.40 -14.40 -2.32
N TRP A 195 6.91 -13.29 -1.78
CA TRP A 195 6.99 -11.97 -2.38
C TRP A 195 8.01 -11.13 -1.61
N ALA A 196 8.61 -10.14 -2.28
CA ALA A 196 9.52 -9.21 -1.64
C ALA A 196 9.08 -7.77 -1.84
N ALA A 197 9.18 -6.99 -0.76
CA ALA A 197 8.94 -5.57 -0.78
C ALA A 197 10.12 -4.80 -0.15
N CYS A 198 10.47 -3.67 -0.75
CA CYS A 198 11.55 -2.80 -0.29
C CYS A 198 10.97 -1.47 0.21
N HIS A 199 11.38 -1.08 1.42
CA HIS A 199 10.97 0.18 2.02
C HIS A 199 11.38 1.38 1.13
N PRO A 200 10.53 2.42 0.98
CA PRO A 200 10.81 3.56 0.11
C PRO A 200 12.18 4.22 0.35
N ASP A 201 12.60 4.34 1.61
CA ASP A 201 13.89 4.92 1.99
C ASP A 201 15.12 4.14 1.46
N TYR A 202 14.94 2.89 1.02
CA TYR A 202 16.01 1.99 0.59
C TYR A 202 15.95 1.68 -0.92
N ARG A 203 14.94 2.19 -1.63
CA ARG A 203 14.77 1.98 -3.09
C ARG A 203 15.93 2.49 -3.95
N ASN A 204 16.70 3.45 -3.45
CA ASN A 204 17.87 4.02 -4.14
C ASN A 204 19.21 3.44 -3.65
N ASN A 205 19.22 2.40 -2.82
CA ASN A 205 20.44 1.77 -2.34
C ASN A 205 20.65 0.45 -3.08
N PRO A 206 21.43 0.39 -4.18
CA PRO A 206 21.58 -0.84 -4.92
C PRO A 206 22.36 -1.89 -4.10
N PHE A 207 23.33 -1.48 -3.28
CA PHE A 207 24.10 -2.28 -2.32
C PHE A 207 24.82 -1.30 -1.38
N PRO A 208 24.85 -1.49 -0.04
CA PRO A 208 25.71 -0.69 0.83
C PRO A 208 27.20 -1.02 0.55
N SER A 209 28.03 0.02 0.50
CA SER A 209 29.50 -0.06 0.44
C SER A 209 30.11 -0.74 1.66
#